data_AF-A0A357T7M6-F1
#
_entry.id   AF-A0A357T7M6-F1
#
_cell.length_a   1.000
_cell.length_b   1.000
_cell.length_c   1.000
_cell.angle_alpha   90.00
_cell.angle_beta   90.00
_cell.angle_gamma   90.00
#
_symmetry.space_group_name_H-M   'P 1'
#
loop_
_entity.id
_entity.type
_entity.pdbx_description
1 polymer ?
#
loop_
_entity_poly.entity_id
_entity_poly.type
_entity_poly.pdbx_seq_one_letter_code
_entity_poly.pdbx_strand_id
1 'polypeptide(L)'
;NLTDFVIIGYTTDQSYAENLKAKFLEETSFQGEVYIMQMGVAVGTHVGPGGLSMYFMETGDRKDSLLFNELEALKEKKDTFLKKYGLK
;
A
#
# COMPACT_ATOMS: atom_id res chain seq x y z
N ASN A 1 -2.50 -1.68 -15.77
CA ASN A 1 -1.55 -1.27 -14.71
C ASN A 1 -2.26 -1.37 -13.38
N LEU A 2 -1.53 -1.60 -12.28
CA LEU A 2 -2.12 -1.61 -10.94
C LEU A 2 -2.52 -0.20 -10.52
N THR A 3 -1.82 0.83 -10.98
CA THR A 3 -2.09 2.25 -10.71
C THR A 3 -1.53 3.04 -11.87
N ASP A 4 -2.09 4.22 -12.12
CA ASP A 4 -1.60 5.15 -13.15
C ASP A 4 -0.71 6.25 -12.54
N PHE A 5 -0.73 6.40 -11.21
CA PHE A 5 0.10 7.36 -10.50
C PHE A 5 0.55 6.85 -9.12
N VAL A 6 1.60 7.49 -8.59
CA VAL A 6 2.11 7.32 -7.23
C VAL A 6 2.32 8.72 -6.63
N ILE A 7 2.02 8.88 -5.34
CA ILE A 7 2.33 10.10 -4.57
C ILE A 7 3.39 9.74 -3.53
N ILE A 8 4.52 10.44 -3.55
CA ILE A 8 5.56 10.37 -2.54
C ILE A 8 5.48 11.62 -1.67
N GLY A 9 5.23 11.43 -0.38
CA GLY A 9 5.12 12.50 0.60
C GLY A 9 6.41 12.69 1.40
N TYR A 10 6.81 13.93 1.66
CA TYR A 10 7.93 14.26 2.55
C TYR A 10 7.55 15.31 3.59
N THR A 11 8.20 15.33 4.74
CA THR A 11 7.97 16.35 5.77
C THR A 11 8.81 17.60 5.57
N THR A 12 10.13 17.49 5.81
CA THR A 12 11.05 18.64 5.90
C THR A 12 12.07 18.70 4.76
N ASP A 13 12.57 17.54 4.33
CA ASP A 13 13.64 17.46 3.33
C ASP A 13 13.16 16.67 2.11
N GLN A 14 12.99 17.40 0.99
CA GLN A 14 12.52 16.85 -0.27
C GLN A 14 13.50 15.84 -0.88
N SER A 15 14.79 15.89 -0.54
CA SER A 15 15.80 15.00 -1.13
C SER A 15 15.50 13.52 -0.84
N TYR A 16 14.90 13.21 0.31
CA TYR A 16 14.44 11.86 0.63
C TYR A 16 13.36 11.36 -0.35
N ALA A 17 12.43 12.23 -0.76
CA ALA A 17 11.39 11.88 -1.73
C ALA A 17 11.95 11.68 -3.14
N GLU A 18 12.89 12.54 -3.57
CA GLU A 18 13.56 12.38 -4.86
C GLU A 18 14.40 11.10 -4.92
N ASN A 19 15.11 10.77 -3.84
CA ASN A 19 15.88 9.53 -3.75
C ASN A 19 14.97 8.29 -3.79
N LEU A 20 13.82 8.32 -3.11
CA LEU A 20 12.84 7.23 -3.18
C LEU A 20 12.27 7.11 -4.60
N LYS A 21 11.93 8.22 -5.26
CA LYS A 21 11.47 8.22 -6.66
C LYS A 21 12.50 7.60 -7.58
N ALA A 22 13.77 8.01 -7.47
CA ALA A 22 14.86 7.48 -8.30
C ALA A 22 14.99 5.97 -8.11
N LYS A 23 15.05 5.51 -6.86
CA LYS A 23 15.12 4.08 -6.52
C LYS A 23 13.91 3.30 -7.04
N PHE A 24 12.70 3.83 -6.87
CA PHE A 24 11.46 3.21 -7.33
C PHE A 24 11.43 3.05 -8.85
N LEU A 25 11.89 4.04 -9.60
CA LEU A 25 11.96 3.98 -11.07
C LEU A 25 13.11 3.09 -11.57
N GLU A 26 14.20 2.97 -10.82
CA GLU A 26 15.31 2.05 -11.14
C GLU A 26 14.91 0.59 -10.92
N GLU A 27 14.23 0.30 -9.81
CA GLU A 27 13.90 -1.07 -9.40
C GLU A 27 12.60 -1.60 -10.00
N THR A 28 11.80 -0.75 -10.62
CA THR A 28 10.49 -1.13 -11.18
C THR A 28 10.35 -0.65 -12.62
N SER A 29 9.46 -1.30 -13.36
CA SER A 29 9.08 -0.86 -14.71
C SER A 29 7.88 0.10 -14.69
N PHE A 30 7.69 0.86 -13.61
CA PHE A 30 6.55 1.76 -13.47
C PHE A 30 6.62 2.89 -14.50
N GLN A 31 5.57 3.04 -15.31
CA GLN A 31 5.49 4.06 -16.37
C GLN A 31 4.44 5.16 -16.08
N GLY A 32 3.80 5.10 -14.92
CA GLY A 32 2.83 6.10 -14.50
C GLY A 32 3.50 7.36 -13.93
N GLU A 33 2.68 8.30 -13.47
CA GLU A 33 3.17 9.57 -12.93
C GLU A 33 3.61 9.43 -11.47
N VAL A 34 4.73 10.06 -11.11
CA VAL A 34 5.20 10.13 -9.71
C VAL A 34 5.16 11.57 -9.24
N TYR A 35 4.23 11.86 -8.33
CA TYR A 35 4.06 13.16 -7.69
C TYR A 35 4.85 13.22 -6.39
N ILE A 36 5.57 14.31 -6.17
CA ILE A 36 6.24 14.60 -4.90
C ILE A 36 5.46 15.71 -4.20
N MET A 37 5.05 15.48 -2.96
CA MET A 37 4.19 16.39 -2.20
C MET A 37 4.72 16.59 -0.78
N GLN A 38 4.72 17.84 -0.30
CA GLN A 38 5.05 18.11 1.10
C GLN A 38 3.85 17.79 2.00
N MET A 39 4.10 17.09 3.09
CA MET A 39 3.11 16.83 4.14
C MET A 39 2.74 18.14 4.83
N GLY A 40 1.43 18.35 5.03
CA GLY A 40 0.95 19.50 5.78
C GLY A 40 1.40 19.48 7.25
N VAL A 41 1.43 20.66 7.88
CA VAL A 41 1.93 20.87 9.25
C VAL A 41 1.31 19.90 10.25
N ALA A 42 0.00 19.67 10.19
CA ALA A 42 -0.70 18.78 11.12
C ALA A 42 -0.23 17.32 11.05
N VAL A 43 0.13 16.82 9.86
CA VAL A 43 0.67 15.47 9.70
C VAL A 43 2.16 15.47 10.08
N GLY A 44 2.90 16.48 9.62
CA GLY A 44 4.32 16.63 9.91
C GLY A 44 4.64 16.69 11.41
N THR A 45 3.79 17.30 12.25
CA THR A 45 3.99 17.33 13.70
C THR A 45 3.88 15.97 14.38
N HIS A 46 3.12 15.03 13.80
CA HIS A 46 2.95 13.69 14.35
C HIS A 46 4.00 12.71 13.83
N VAL A 47 4.42 12.88 12.57
CA VAL A 47 5.44 12.03 11.93
C VAL A 47 6.85 12.45 12.34
N GLY A 48 7.09 13.75 12.51
CA GLY A 48 8.40 14.33 12.79
C GLY A 48 9.26 14.55 11.53
N PRO A 49 10.45 15.17 11.71
CA PRO A 49 11.39 15.41 10.62
C PRO A 49 11.86 14.10 9.97
N GLY A 50 12.10 14.14 8.66
CA GLY A 50 12.53 12.96 7.90
C GLY A 50 11.40 11.98 7.56
N GLY A 51 10.15 12.29 7.90
CA GLY A 51 8.98 11.52 7.49
C GLY A 51 8.87 11.40 5.96
N LEU A 52 8.63 10.16 5.51
CA LEU A 52 8.50 9.77 4.11
C LEU A 52 7.29 8.84 3.96
N SER A 53 6.51 9.00 2.90
CA SER A 53 5.35 8.16 2.61
C SER A 53 5.21 7.89 1.13
N MET A 54 4.54 6.80 0.75
CA MET A 54 4.22 6.48 -0.63
C MET A 54 2.77 5.99 -0.71
N TYR A 55 2.01 6.53 -1.65
CA TYR A 55 0.60 6.21 -1.87
C TYR A 55 0.35 5.89 -3.34
N PHE A 56 -0.54 4.95 -3.59
CA PHE A 56 -1.05 4.63 -4.92
C PHE A 56 -2.49 4.14 -4.81
N MET A 57 -3.21 4.12 -5.93
CA MET A 57 -4.58 3.62 -5.97
C MET A 57 -4.65 2.43 -6.92
N GLU A 58 -5.23 1.32 -6.45
CA GLU A 58 -5.40 0.15 -7.30
C GLU A 58 -6.49 0.40 -8.35
N THR A 59 -6.11 0.52 -9.63
CA THR A 59 -6.98 0.67 -10.80
C THR A 59 -7.07 -0.67 -11.54
N GLY A 60 -7.89 -1.58 -11.02
CA GLY A 60 -8.20 -2.82 -11.72
C GLY A 60 -9.53 -3.42 -11.27
N ASP A 61 -10.27 -4.00 -12.22
CA ASP A 61 -11.43 -4.87 -11.99
C ASP A 61 -11.05 -6.22 -11.33
N ARG A 62 -10.02 -6.23 -10.46
CA ARG A 62 -9.76 -7.38 -9.61
C ARG A 62 -10.86 -7.39 -8.57
N LYS A 63 -11.88 -8.23 -8.80
CA LYS A 63 -12.92 -8.59 -7.82
C LYS A 63 -12.28 -8.62 -6.44
N ASP A 64 -12.65 -7.64 -5.63
CA ASP A 64 -12.16 -7.35 -4.28
C ASP A 64 -11.37 -8.50 -3.65
N SER A 65 -10.06 -8.31 -3.47
CA SER A 65 -9.23 -9.19 -2.63
C SER A 65 -9.78 -9.33 -1.21
N LEU A 66 -10.65 -8.40 -0.79
CA LEU A 66 -11.44 -8.47 0.45
C LEU A 66 -12.33 -9.71 0.50
N LEU A 67 -13.07 -10.03 -0.57
CA LEU A 67 -13.96 -11.20 -0.60
C LEU A 67 -13.18 -12.51 -0.54
N PHE A 68 -12.02 -12.56 -1.19
CA PHE A 68 -11.15 -13.74 -1.14
C PHE A 68 -10.58 -13.98 0.27
N ASN A 69 -10.15 -12.91 0.95
CA ASN A 69 -9.68 -13.00 2.34
C ASN A 69 -10.80 -13.45 3.29
N GLU A 70 -12.02 -12.97 3.10
CA GLU A 70 -13.19 -13.42 3.88
C GLU A 70 -13.53 -14.89 3.62
N LEU A 71 -13.46 -15.34 2.36
CA LEU A 71 -13.68 -16.74 1.99
C LEU A 71 -12.61 -17.67 2.58
N GLU A 72 -11.34 -17.27 2.61
CA GLU A 72 -10.28 -18.04 3.26
C GLU A 72 -10.50 -18.13 4.77
N ALA A 73 -10.83 -17.02 5.43
CA ALA A 73 -11.18 -17.01 6.85
C ALA A 73 -12.40 -17.90 7.17
N LEU A 74 -13.42 -17.90 6.30
CA LEU A 74 -14.59 -18.78 6.44
C LEU A 74 -14.21 -20.26 6.25
N LYS A 75 -13.33 -20.56 5.29
CA LYS A 75 -12.84 -21.92 5.05
C LYS A 75 -12.04 -22.44 6.24
N GLU A 76 -11.14 -21.64 6.82
CA GLU A 76 -10.39 -22.00 8.02
C GLU A 76 -11.30 -22.23 9.22
N LYS A 77 -12.30 -21.37 9.43
CA LYS A 77 -13.31 -21.57 10.48
C LYS A 77 -14.08 -22.87 10.27
N LYS A 78 -14.48 -23.18 9.04
CA LYS A 78 -15.17 -24.43 8.71
C LYS A 78 -14.28 -25.65 8.99
N ASP A 79 -13.03 -25.62 8.57
CA ASP A 79 -12.11 -26.74 8.75
C ASP A 79 -11.78 -26.95 10.24
N THR A 80 -11.66 -25.87 11.01
CA THR A 80 -11.52 -25.91 12.48
C THR A 80 -12.76 -26.48 13.16
N PHE A 81 -13.95 -26.08 12.70
CA PHE A 81 -15.22 -26.60 13.19
C PHE A 81 -15.37 -28.10 12.91
N LEU A 82 -15.10 -28.54 11.68
CA LEU A 82 -15.17 -29.95 11.29
C LEU A 82 -14.20 -30.81 12.10
N LYS A 83 -12.98 -30.31 12.35
CA LYS A 83 -11.97 -30.99 13.17
C LYS A 83 -12.39 -31.08 14.65
N LYS A 84 -13.05 -30.05 15.18
CA LYS A 84 -13.55 -30.02 16.58
C LYS A 84 -14.70 -31.02 16.82
N TYR A 85 -15.53 -31.25 15.81
CA TYR A 85 -16.70 -32.14 15.91
C TYR A 85 -16.48 -33.52 15.28
N GLY A 86 -15.25 -33.86 14.86
CA GLY A 86 -14.91 -35.19 14.35
C GLY A 86 -15.64 -35.56 13.05
N LEU A 87 -16.06 -34.58 12.25
CA LEU A 87 -16.77 -34.79 10.98
C LEU A 87 -15.80 -34.98 9.79
N LYS A 88 -14.51 -35.14 10.08
CA LYS A 88 -13.44 -35.62 9.18
C LYS A 88 -12.38 -36.35 9.98
#